data_AF-Q0MX23-F1
#
_entry.id   AF-Q0MX23-F1
#
_cell.length_a   1.000
_cell.length_b   1.000
_cell.length_c   1.000
_cell.angle_alpha   90.00
_cell.angle_beta   90.00
_cell.angle_gamma   90.00
#
_symmetry.space_group_name_H-M   'P 1'
#
loop_
_entity.id
_entity.type
_entity.pdbx_description
1 polymer ?
#
loop_
_entity_poly.entity_id
_entity_poly.type
_entity_poly.pdbx_seq_one_letter_code
_entity_poly.pdbx_strand_id
1 'polypeptide(L)'
;MCYSDESNYSILQDKTATGKKRDWRGKKVRSSLMAAHYEGLEKRTGAPYYGKKAEKVCDCAECLAFKRDRETGRLRLYQAYFCKVRLCPMCAWRRSLKIAYHNKLIVEEANRQYNPAWIFLTLTVKNVEGDDLKQTISDMMKGFNRLMKYKKIDSAVRGYFRALEITKNHEENTYHPHFHVLIPVRKSYLTHNYIKQSEWTSLWKRAMKLDYTPIVHVQRVKGKKGIDAEAIEKEVREAMEEQKAILEISKYPVKDTDVIRGNEVTEENLDTVYYLDDALSARRLIGYGGILKEIHKELNLTDAEDGDLIRIEEDEDEVANETFEVMAHWHVGIKNYIIT
;
A
#
# COMPACT_ATOMS: atom_id res chain seq x y z
N MET A 1 36.89 13.41 -37.38
CA MET A 1 35.55 14.00 -37.12
C MET A 1 35.10 13.46 -35.77
N CYS A 2 35.16 14.29 -34.74
CA CYS A 2 34.67 13.95 -33.41
C CYS A 2 33.16 14.15 -33.42
N TYR A 3 32.39 13.08 -33.22
CA TYR A 3 30.96 13.21 -32.97
C TYR A 3 30.79 13.77 -31.57
N SER A 4 30.26 14.99 -31.48
CA SER A 4 29.77 15.60 -30.25
C SER A 4 28.40 15.00 -29.92
N ASP A 5 28.36 13.92 -29.13
CA ASP A 5 27.11 13.45 -28.52
C ASP A 5 26.81 14.27 -27.26
N GLU A 6 26.40 15.52 -27.44
CA GLU A 6 25.71 16.30 -26.40
C GLU A 6 24.20 16.29 -26.68
N SER A 7 23.59 15.13 -26.58
CA SER A 7 22.13 15.07 -26.48
C SER A 7 21.71 15.56 -25.09
N ASN A 8 21.40 16.85 -24.98
CA ASN A 8 20.85 17.51 -23.78
C ASN A 8 19.40 17.03 -23.52
N TYR A 9 19.23 15.82 -23.00
CA TYR A 9 17.92 15.30 -22.61
C TYR A 9 17.41 15.98 -21.33
N SER A 10 16.16 16.44 -21.35
CA SER A 10 15.48 16.93 -20.14
C SER A 10 14.88 15.77 -19.36
N ILE A 11 15.34 15.52 -18.14
CA ILE A 11 14.86 14.42 -17.28
C ILE A 11 13.64 14.88 -16.48
N LEU A 12 12.62 14.02 -16.36
CA LEU A 12 11.45 14.28 -15.51
C LEU A 12 11.87 14.56 -14.06
N GLN A 13 11.47 15.73 -13.54
CA GLN A 13 11.63 16.11 -12.15
C GLN A 13 10.26 16.36 -11.50
N ASP A 14 9.75 15.35 -10.80
CA ASP A 14 8.50 15.43 -10.04
C ASP A 14 8.78 15.38 -8.53
N LYS A 15 8.21 16.31 -7.78
CA LYS A 15 8.43 16.50 -6.34
C LYS A 15 7.09 16.73 -5.62
N THR A 16 6.99 16.25 -4.39
CA THR A 16 5.88 16.55 -3.49
C THR A 16 5.88 18.02 -3.09
N ALA A 17 4.79 18.49 -2.46
CA ALA A 17 4.70 19.81 -1.85
C ALA A 17 5.84 20.11 -0.87
N THR A 18 6.38 19.08 -0.21
CA THR A 18 7.51 19.15 0.73
C THR A 18 8.89 19.03 0.05
N GLY A 19 8.95 19.00 -1.28
CA GLY A 19 10.19 18.91 -2.05
C GLY A 19 10.77 17.49 -2.21
N LYS A 20 10.13 16.46 -1.64
CA LYS A 20 10.57 15.07 -1.79
C LYS A 20 10.33 14.58 -3.22
N LYS A 21 11.36 14.02 -3.85
CA LYS A 21 11.25 13.45 -5.21
C LYS A 21 10.25 12.28 -5.24
N ARG A 22 9.36 12.27 -6.24
CA ARG A 22 8.53 11.11 -6.59
C ARG A 22 9.36 10.17 -7.48
N ASP A 23 9.60 8.96 -7.00
CA ASP A 23 10.55 8.02 -7.62
C ASP A 23 9.96 7.22 -8.80
N TRP A 24 9.51 7.94 -9.83
CA TRP A 24 9.02 7.32 -11.07
C TRP A 24 10.06 6.40 -11.71
N ARG A 25 11.32 6.85 -11.77
CA ARG A 25 12.43 6.10 -12.35
C ARG A 25 12.65 4.78 -11.61
N GLY A 26 12.84 4.81 -10.28
CA GLY A 26 13.11 3.60 -9.51
C GLY A 26 11.95 2.60 -9.62
N LYS A 27 10.70 3.08 -9.57
CA LYS A 27 9.51 2.22 -9.73
C LYS A 27 9.38 1.64 -11.14
N LYS A 28 9.77 2.36 -12.20
CA LYS A 28 9.82 1.83 -13.57
C LYS A 28 10.91 0.78 -13.73
N VAL A 29 12.13 1.03 -13.24
CA VAL A 29 13.23 0.05 -13.25
C VAL A 29 12.81 -1.25 -12.56
N ARG A 30 12.23 -1.14 -11.36
CA ARG A 30 11.73 -2.31 -10.63
C ARG A 30 10.57 -3.00 -11.34
N SER A 31 9.73 -2.27 -12.06
CA SER A 31 8.67 -2.85 -12.89
C SER A 31 9.21 -3.61 -14.09
N SER A 32 10.20 -3.06 -14.80
CA SER A 32 10.88 -3.80 -15.87
C SER A 32 11.56 -5.07 -15.34
N LEU A 33 12.15 -5.02 -14.14
CA LEU A 33 12.70 -6.21 -13.50
C LEU A 33 11.60 -7.23 -13.15
N MET A 34 10.44 -6.79 -12.63
CA MET A 34 9.29 -7.67 -12.38
C MET A 34 8.75 -8.29 -13.68
N ALA A 35 8.75 -7.55 -14.79
CA ALA A 35 8.38 -8.09 -16.11
C ALA A 35 9.31 -9.23 -16.52
N ALA A 36 10.64 -9.07 -16.37
CA ALA A 36 11.61 -10.13 -16.64
C ALA A 36 11.40 -11.39 -15.77
N HIS A 37 10.93 -11.23 -14.53
CA HIS A 37 10.58 -12.38 -13.68
C HIS A 37 9.32 -13.10 -14.20
N TYR A 38 8.32 -12.36 -14.68
CA TYR A 38 7.17 -12.99 -15.33
C TYR A 38 7.55 -13.71 -16.63
N GLU A 39 8.47 -13.17 -17.44
CA GLU A 39 9.02 -13.90 -18.61
C GLU A 39 9.76 -15.17 -18.18
N GLY A 40 10.56 -15.09 -17.11
CA GLY A 40 11.22 -16.25 -16.52
C GLY A 40 10.23 -17.32 -16.07
N LEU A 41 9.11 -16.93 -15.45
CA LEU A 41 8.03 -17.84 -15.06
C LEU A 41 7.33 -18.47 -16.26
N GLU A 42 7.10 -17.72 -17.34
CA GLU A 42 6.56 -18.30 -18.58
C GLU A 42 7.51 -19.37 -19.13
N LYS A 43 8.81 -19.09 -19.22
CA LYS A 43 9.81 -20.07 -19.68
C LYS A 43 9.86 -21.30 -18.78
N ARG A 44 9.76 -21.11 -17.46
CA ARG A 44 9.84 -22.18 -16.47
C ARG A 44 8.60 -23.07 -16.43
N THR A 45 7.42 -22.46 -16.54
CA THR A 45 6.13 -23.16 -16.35
C THR A 45 5.44 -23.52 -17.67
N GLY A 46 5.85 -22.91 -18.78
CA GLY A 46 5.17 -22.98 -20.07
C GLY A 46 3.82 -22.26 -20.11
N ALA A 47 3.41 -21.56 -19.04
CA ALA A 47 2.09 -20.95 -18.94
C ALA A 47 2.05 -19.56 -19.61
N PRO A 48 1.30 -19.36 -20.72
CA PRO A 48 1.24 -18.08 -21.44
C PRO A 48 0.66 -16.92 -20.63
N TYR A 49 0.01 -17.24 -19.51
CA TYR A 49 -0.49 -16.26 -18.54
C TYR A 49 0.62 -15.33 -18.03
N TYR A 50 1.82 -15.88 -17.78
CA TYR A 50 2.94 -15.09 -17.26
C TYR A 50 3.55 -14.19 -18.34
N GLY A 51 3.66 -14.64 -19.59
CA GLY A 51 4.12 -13.80 -20.72
C GLY A 51 3.23 -12.57 -20.92
N LYS A 52 1.91 -12.77 -20.95
CA LYS A 52 0.93 -11.66 -21.03
C LYS A 52 1.03 -10.68 -19.85
N LYS A 53 1.44 -11.16 -18.67
CA LYS A 53 1.71 -10.26 -17.52
C LYS A 53 3.02 -9.52 -17.69
N ALA A 54 4.06 -10.18 -18.18
CA ALA A 54 5.35 -9.55 -18.45
C ALA A 54 5.19 -8.34 -19.37
N GLU A 55 4.53 -8.51 -20.52
CA GLU A 55 4.24 -7.44 -21.49
C GLU A 55 3.54 -6.26 -20.81
N LYS A 56 2.42 -6.53 -20.12
CA LYS A 56 1.65 -5.49 -19.41
C LYS A 56 2.50 -4.74 -18.37
N VAL A 57 3.32 -5.46 -17.60
CA VAL A 57 4.16 -4.87 -16.55
C VAL A 57 5.30 -4.07 -17.16
N CYS A 58 5.86 -4.53 -18.29
CA CYS A 58 6.89 -3.83 -19.04
C CYS A 58 6.38 -2.48 -19.53
N ASP A 59 5.19 -2.44 -20.13
CA ASP A 59 4.58 -1.24 -20.72
C ASP A 59 3.97 -0.30 -19.67
N CYS A 60 3.85 -0.76 -18.42
CA CYS A 60 3.25 0.01 -17.33
C CYS A 60 3.97 1.35 -17.14
N ALA A 61 3.19 2.43 -17.21
CA ALA A 61 3.63 3.82 -17.07
C ALA A 61 4.78 4.21 -18.03
N GLU A 62 4.83 3.63 -19.22
CA GLU A 62 5.83 3.99 -20.23
C GLU A 62 5.78 5.46 -20.63
N CYS A 63 4.57 6.03 -20.76
CA CYS A 63 4.34 7.46 -20.97
C CYS A 63 3.55 8.06 -19.80
N LEU A 64 3.98 9.24 -19.36
CA LEU A 64 3.38 10.01 -18.29
C LEU A 64 3.07 11.42 -18.82
N ALA A 65 1.80 11.84 -18.77
CA ALA A 65 1.41 13.20 -19.11
C ALA A 65 0.94 13.95 -17.86
N PHE A 66 1.54 15.10 -17.64
CA PHE A 66 1.31 15.95 -16.49
C PHE A 66 0.75 17.31 -16.93
N LYS A 67 -0.11 17.87 -16.09
CA LYS A 67 -0.39 19.29 -16.07
C LYS A 67 0.59 19.95 -15.13
N ARG A 68 1.28 20.99 -15.59
CA ARG A 68 2.16 21.80 -14.76
C ARG A 68 1.43 23.06 -14.32
N ASP A 69 1.35 23.23 -13.00
CA ASP A 69 0.87 24.45 -12.38
C ASP A 69 1.84 25.61 -12.64
N ARG A 70 1.34 26.76 -13.09
CA ARG A 70 2.19 27.91 -13.47
C ARG A 70 2.85 28.58 -12.27
N GLU A 71 2.11 28.75 -11.19
CA GLU A 71 2.56 29.51 -10.03
C GLU A 71 3.56 28.72 -9.19
N THR A 72 3.24 27.45 -8.91
CA THR A 72 4.02 26.58 -8.04
C THR A 72 4.96 25.66 -8.81
N GLY A 73 4.79 25.52 -10.13
CA GLY A 73 5.56 24.59 -10.96
C GLY A 73 5.25 23.11 -10.71
N ARG A 74 4.26 22.79 -9.87
CA ARG A 74 3.91 21.41 -9.46
C ARG A 74 3.34 20.62 -10.63
N LEU A 75 3.68 19.34 -10.68
CA LEU A 75 3.18 18.41 -11.68
C LEU A 75 2.00 17.61 -11.14
N ARG A 76 0.89 17.61 -11.87
CA ARG A 76 -0.27 16.76 -11.63
C ARG A 76 -0.42 15.78 -12.78
N LEU A 77 -0.22 14.49 -12.50
CA LEU A 77 -0.41 13.45 -13.50
C LEU A 77 -1.89 13.41 -13.91
N TYR A 78 -2.17 13.52 -15.21
CA TYR A 78 -3.54 13.47 -15.72
C TYR A 78 -3.78 12.32 -16.69
N GLN A 79 -2.72 11.73 -17.27
CA GLN A 79 -2.82 10.58 -18.15
C GLN A 79 -1.58 9.68 -18.05
N ALA A 80 -1.82 8.37 -17.90
CA ALA A 80 -0.83 7.31 -17.94
C ALA A 80 -1.53 5.95 -18.09
N TYR A 81 -0.84 4.95 -18.62
CA TYR A 81 -1.30 3.56 -18.57
C TYR A 81 -0.72 2.85 -17.33
N PHE A 82 -1.58 2.28 -16.48
CA PHE A 82 -1.16 1.44 -15.37
C PHE A 82 -1.69 0.02 -15.57
N CYS A 83 -0.81 -0.99 -15.56
CA CYS A 83 -1.18 -2.38 -15.87
C CYS A 83 -2.09 -3.04 -14.83
N LYS A 84 -2.16 -2.48 -13.62
CA LYS A 84 -2.91 -3.00 -12.46
C LYS A 84 -2.51 -4.41 -12.01
N VAL A 85 -1.43 -4.99 -12.52
CA VAL A 85 -0.87 -6.23 -11.96
C VAL A 85 -0.43 -5.97 -10.52
N ARG A 86 -0.73 -6.89 -9.60
CA ARG A 86 -0.55 -6.67 -8.15
C ARG A 86 0.90 -6.56 -7.74
N LEU A 87 1.76 -7.37 -8.34
CA LEU A 87 3.19 -7.35 -8.06
C LEU A 87 3.96 -6.29 -8.87
N CYS A 88 3.29 -5.54 -9.77
CA CYS A 88 3.93 -4.43 -10.48
C CYS A 88 4.31 -3.31 -9.49
N PRO A 89 5.62 -3.02 -9.29
CA PRO A 89 6.07 -1.99 -8.35
C PRO A 89 5.51 -0.60 -8.62
N MET A 90 5.30 -0.24 -9.90
CA MET A 90 4.65 1.02 -10.28
C MET A 90 3.21 1.07 -9.77
N CYS A 91 2.40 0.06 -10.07
CA CYS A 91 0.99 0.03 -9.65
C CYS A 91 0.85 -0.11 -8.12
N ALA A 92 1.66 -0.96 -7.49
CA ALA A 92 1.70 -1.12 -6.03
C ALA A 92 2.02 0.20 -5.33
N TRP A 93 2.99 0.97 -5.84
CA TRP A 93 3.30 2.30 -5.33
C TRP A 93 2.11 3.25 -5.48
N ARG A 94 1.50 3.35 -6.66
CA ARG A 94 0.34 4.23 -6.87
C ARG A 94 -0.85 3.84 -5.97
N ARG A 95 -1.13 2.55 -5.80
CA ARG A 95 -2.14 2.04 -4.86
C ARG A 95 -1.84 2.45 -3.42
N SER A 96 -0.60 2.29 -2.95
CA SER A 96 -0.23 2.72 -1.59
C SER A 96 -0.49 4.21 -1.36
N LEU A 97 -0.25 5.06 -2.36
CA LEU A 97 -0.55 6.49 -2.28
C LEU A 97 -2.06 6.76 -2.22
N LYS A 98 -2.86 6.06 -3.04
CA LYS A 98 -4.32 6.17 -3.07
C LYS A 98 -4.92 5.73 -1.72
N ILE A 99 -4.49 4.58 -1.21
CA ILE A 99 -4.91 4.04 0.09
C ILE A 99 -4.55 5.00 1.22
N ALA A 100 -3.33 5.56 1.20
CA ALA A 100 -2.90 6.54 2.20
C ALA A 100 -3.76 7.81 2.17
N TYR A 101 -4.07 8.33 0.99
CA TYR A 101 -4.93 9.50 0.83
C TYR A 101 -6.36 9.22 1.29
N HIS A 102 -6.97 8.10 0.87
CA HIS A 102 -8.30 7.71 1.34
C HIS A 102 -8.36 7.53 2.85
N ASN A 103 -7.38 6.83 3.43
CA ASN A 103 -7.32 6.65 4.87
C ASN A 103 -7.13 7.96 5.63
N LYS A 104 -6.38 8.93 5.06
CA LYS A 104 -6.28 10.28 5.63
C LYS A 104 -7.68 10.91 5.74
N LEU A 105 -8.43 10.98 4.63
CA LEU A 105 -9.77 11.58 4.62
C LEU A 105 -10.72 10.87 5.58
N ILE A 106 -10.72 9.53 5.57
CA ILE A 106 -11.59 8.72 6.43
C ILE A 106 -11.26 8.93 7.92
N VAL A 107 -9.99 9.02 8.28
CA VAL A 107 -9.56 9.26 9.67
C VAL A 107 -9.91 10.68 10.11
N GLU A 108 -9.65 11.69 9.28
CA GLU A 108 -10.02 13.08 9.54
C GLU A 108 -11.53 13.21 9.78
N GLU A 109 -12.34 12.59 8.92
CA GLU A 109 -13.79 12.61 9.04
C GLU A 109 -14.29 11.81 10.26
N ALA A 110 -13.67 10.67 10.56
CA ALA A 110 -13.97 9.91 11.78
C ALA A 110 -13.66 10.71 13.04
N ASN A 111 -12.54 11.43 13.06
CA ASN A 111 -12.15 12.33 14.15
C ASN A 111 -13.16 13.47 14.32
N ARG A 112 -13.60 14.07 13.21
CA ARG A 112 -14.60 15.14 13.20
C ARG A 112 -15.97 14.68 13.71
N GLN A 113 -16.50 13.58 13.18
CA GLN A 113 -17.83 13.10 13.51
C GLN A 113 -17.91 12.39 14.87
N TYR A 114 -16.90 11.59 15.21
CA TYR A 114 -16.98 10.61 16.29
C TYR A 114 -15.97 10.80 17.40
N ASN A 115 -14.93 11.63 17.17
CA ASN A 115 -13.86 11.92 18.11
C ASN A 115 -13.34 10.64 18.82
N PRO A 116 -12.98 9.56 18.10
CA PRO A 116 -12.59 8.30 18.69
C PRO A 116 -11.19 8.38 19.30
N ALA A 117 -10.80 7.33 20.02
CA ALA A 117 -9.39 7.01 20.19
C ALA A 117 -9.01 5.92 19.18
N TRP A 118 -7.73 5.85 18.83
CA TRP A 118 -7.24 4.90 17.84
C TRP A 118 -6.32 3.85 18.46
N ILE A 119 -6.49 2.61 18.05
CA ILE A 119 -5.54 1.53 18.32
C ILE A 119 -5.05 0.93 17.00
N PHE A 120 -3.79 0.50 17.01
CA PHE A 120 -3.15 -0.21 15.93
C PHE A 120 -2.88 -1.63 16.38
N LEU A 121 -3.42 -2.59 15.65
CA LEU A 121 -3.38 -4.02 15.94
C LEU A 121 -2.65 -4.73 14.79
N THR A 122 -1.65 -5.54 15.13
CA THR A 122 -0.99 -6.47 14.20
C THR A 122 -1.37 -7.89 14.57
N LEU A 123 -2.00 -8.61 13.64
CA LEU A 123 -2.40 -10.01 13.79
C LEU A 123 -1.51 -10.90 12.91
N THR A 124 -0.74 -11.80 13.50
CA THR A 124 0.16 -12.68 12.74
C THR A 124 -0.25 -14.15 12.80
N VAL A 125 0.37 -14.94 11.92
CA VAL A 125 0.45 -16.40 11.99
C VAL A 125 1.93 -16.81 12.02
N LYS A 126 2.25 -18.09 12.19
CA LYS A 126 3.61 -18.57 11.92
C LYS A 126 3.91 -18.39 10.43
N ASN A 127 5.19 -18.38 10.09
CA ASN A 127 5.58 -18.44 8.69
C ASN A 127 5.03 -19.73 8.07
N VAL A 128 4.71 -19.67 6.77
CA VAL A 128 4.16 -20.77 5.98
C VAL A 128 4.97 -20.94 4.72
N GLU A 129 4.99 -22.15 4.18
CA GLU A 129 5.57 -22.42 2.87
C GLU A 129 4.77 -21.75 1.75
N GLY A 130 5.36 -21.63 0.57
CA GLY A 130 4.73 -21.00 -0.59
C GLY A 130 3.39 -21.63 -0.98
N ASP A 131 3.33 -22.97 -1.00
CA ASP A 131 2.13 -23.74 -1.34
C ASP A 131 0.96 -23.48 -0.38
N ASP A 132 1.26 -23.26 0.91
CA ASP A 132 0.26 -23.04 1.95
C ASP A 132 -0.19 -21.58 2.05
N LEU A 133 0.52 -20.64 1.41
CA LEU A 133 0.31 -19.20 1.58
C LEU A 133 -1.11 -18.78 1.20
N LYS A 134 -1.59 -19.23 0.03
CA LYS A 134 -2.92 -18.87 -0.47
C LYS A 134 -4.05 -19.36 0.44
N GLN A 135 -3.91 -20.59 0.94
CA GLN A 135 -4.90 -21.16 1.86
C GLN A 135 -4.83 -20.45 3.22
N THR A 136 -3.62 -20.20 3.73
CA THR A 136 -3.39 -19.45 4.97
C THR A 136 -4.03 -18.07 4.94
N ILE A 137 -3.85 -17.30 3.87
CA ILE A 137 -4.50 -16.00 3.71
C ILE A 137 -6.03 -16.13 3.70
N SER A 138 -6.56 -17.16 3.04
CA SER A 138 -8.00 -17.43 3.02
C SER A 138 -8.54 -17.67 4.44
N ASP A 139 -7.83 -18.45 5.24
CA ASP A 139 -8.23 -18.75 6.60
C ASP A 139 -8.03 -17.56 7.54
N MET A 140 -6.99 -16.74 7.32
CA MET A 140 -6.83 -15.46 7.99
C MET A 140 -8.00 -14.51 7.73
N MET A 141 -8.48 -14.39 6.50
CA MET A 141 -9.66 -13.57 6.18
C MET A 141 -10.92 -14.07 6.92
N LYS A 142 -11.15 -15.39 6.94
CA LYS A 142 -12.27 -16.00 7.69
C LYS A 142 -12.11 -15.79 9.20
N GLY A 143 -10.89 -15.95 9.71
CA GLY A 143 -10.53 -15.72 11.10
C GLY A 143 -10.79 -14.29 11.51
N PHE A 144 -10.38 -13.32 10.69
CA PHE A 144 -10.61 -11.90 10.95
C PHE A 144 -12.12 -11.58 11.02
N ASN A 145 -12.90 -12.10 10.07
CA ASN A 145 -14.36 -11.95 10.09
C ASN A 145 -15.00 -12.57 11.35
N ARG A 146 -14.48 -13.69 11.86
CA ARG A 146 -14.95 -14.30 13.11
C ARG A 146 -14.53 -13.48 14.33
N LEU A 147 -13.29 -12.99 14.34
CA LEU A 147 -12.72 -12.17 15.40
C LEU A 147 -13.58 -10.92 15.63
N MET A 148 -13.91 -10.18 14.55
CA MET A 148 -14.72 -8.97 14.63
C MET A 148 -16.15 -9.20 15.13
N LYS A 149 -16.67 -10.45 15.06
CA LYS A 149 -18.00 -10.83 15.55
C LYS A 149 -18.03 -11.30 17.00
N TYR A 150 -16.89 -11.43 17.67
CA TYR A 150 -16.89 -11.78 19.09
C TYR A 150 -17.50 -10.65 19.91
N LYS A 151 -18.48 -10.97 20.76
CA LYS A 151 -19.21 -10.01 21.61
C LYS A 151 -18.30 -8.98 22.28
N LYS A 152 -17.15 -9.42 22.82
CA LYS A 152 -16.20 -8.52 23.47
C LYS A 152 -15.57 -7.51 22.51
N ILE A 153 -15.20 -7.94 21.30
CA ILE A 153 -14.64 -7.07 20.26
C ILE A 153 -15.71 -6.15 19.70
N ASP A 154 -16.87 -6.70 19.34
CA ASP A 154 -18.03 -5.95 18.84
C ASP A 154 -18.46 -4.83 19.81
N SER A 155 -18.38 -5.08 21.13
CA SER A 155 -18.67 -4.07 22.16
C SER A 155 -17.60 -2.98 22.34
N ALA A 156 -16.37 -3.21 21.87
CA ALA A 156 -15.22 -2.33 22.09
C ALA A 156 -14.84 -1.53 20.84
N VAL A 157 -14.97 -2.16 19.67
CA VAL A 157 -14.53 -1.70 18.37
C VAL A 157 -15.68 -1.01 17.64
N ARG A 158 -15.45 0.17 17.08
CA ARG A 158 -16.46 0.91 16.31
C ARG A 158 -16.35 0.73 14.80
N GLY A 159 -15.27 0.10 14.35
CA GLY A 159 -14.96 -0.12 12.95
C GLY A 159 -13.52 -0.58 12.78
N TYR A 160 -13.06 -0.67 11.54
CA TYR A 160 -11.67 -0.96 11.26
C TYR A 160 -11.30 -0.57 9.82
N PHE A 161 -10.03 -0.30 9.62
CA PHE A 161 -9.34 -0.51 8.35
C PHE A 161 -8.36 -1.67 8.56
N ARG A 162 -8.41 -2.68 7.70
CA ARG A 162 -7.49 -3.83 7.70
C ARG A 162 -6.71 -3.83 6.40
N ALA A 163 -5.40 -4.00 6.45
CA ALA A 163 -4.54 -4.33 5.32
C ALA A 163 -3.84 -5.66 5.56
N LEU A 164 -3.81 -6.53 4.54
CA LEU A 164 -2.91 -7.69 4.50
C LEU A 164 -1.50 -7.21 4.14
N GLU A 165 -0.49 -7.70 4.82
CA GLU A 165 0.92 -7.59 4.44
C GLU A 165 1.56 -8.98 4.46
N ILE A 166 2.48 -9.24 3.55
CA ILE A 166 3.25 -10.49 3.46
C ILE A 166 4.72 -10.10 3.43
N THR A 167 5.47 -10.56 4.42
CA THR A 167 6.93 -10.48 4.42
C THR A 167 7.53 -11.83 4.08
N LYS A 168 8.66 -11.82 3.38
CA LYS A 168 9.40 -13.04 2.99
C LYS A 168 10.55 -13.28 3.97
N ASN A 169 10.66 -14.50 4.50
CA ASN A 169 11.90 -15.00 5.08
C ASN A 169 12.70 -15.69 3.97
N HIS A 170 13.79 -15.07 3.54
CA HIS A 170 14.65 -15.59 2.47
C HIS A 170 15.54 -16.75 2.92
N GLU A 171 15.89 -16.82 4.20
CA GLU A 171 16.78 -17.87 4.73
C GLU A 171 16.04 -19.21 4.81
N GLU A 172 14.79 -19.19 5.24
CA GLU A 172 13.95 -20.38 5.37
C GLU A 172 13.04 -20.61 4.15
N ASN A 173 13.06 -19.70 3.17
CA ASN A 173 12.13 -19.69 2.04
C ASN A 173 10.63 -19.65 2.41
N THR A 174 10.28 -19.14 3.60
CA THR A 174 8.90 -19.08 4.09
C THR A 174 8.29 -17.67 3.99
N TYR A 175 6.96 -17.59 4.13
CA TYR A 175 6.18 -16.34 4.02
C TYR A 175 5.44 -16.06 5.31
N HIS A 176 5.35 -14.79 5.67
CA HIS A 176 4.69 -14.34 6.89
C HIS A 176 3.52 -13.40 6.57
N PRO A 177 2.34 -13.94 6.24
CA PRO A 177 1.14 -13.12 6.07
C PRO A 177 0.67 -12.61 7.44
N HIS A 178 0.36 -11.32 7.52
CA HIS A 178 -0.13 -10.66 8.73
C HIS A 178 -1.10 -9.54 8.37
N PHE A 179 -1.94 -9.16 9.33
CA PHE A 179 -2.81 -8.00 9.19
C PHE A 179 -2.31 -6.83 10.01
N HIS A 180 -2.26 -5.66 9.38
CA HIS A 180 -2.28 -4.38 10.08
C HIS A 180 -3.70 -3.85 10.13
N VAL A 181 -4.15 -3.46 11.32
CA VAL A 181 -5.53 -3.03 11.56
C VAL A 181 -5.53 -1.73 12.34
N LEU A 182 -6.09 -0.68 11.74
CA LEU A 182 -6.40 0.58 12.41
C LEU A 182 -7.84 0.53 12.90
N ILE A 183 -8.05 0.75 14.19
CA ILE A 183 -9.33 0.52 14.86
C ILE A 183 -9.74 1.76 15.65
N PRO A 184 -10.86 2.42 15.30
CA PRO A 184 -11.48 3.42 16.15
C PRO A 184 -12.21 2.76 17.32
N VAL A 185 -11.92 3.24 18.52
CA VAL A 185 -12.56 2.84 19.77
C VAL A 185 -13.09 4.07 20.50
N ARG A 186 -13.95 3.87 21.51
CA ARG A 186 -14.41 4.99 22.35
C ARG A 186 -13.21 5.63 23.08
N LYS A 187 -13.26 6.93 23.38
CA LYS A 187 -12.22 7.60 24.20
C LYS A 187 -12.02 6.93 25.56
N SER A 188 -13.08 6.38 26.13
CA SER A 188 -13.07 5.64 27.38
C SER A 188 -12.53 4.21 27.26
N TYR A 189 -12.06 3.76 26.09
CA TYR A 189 -11.62 2.37 25.87
C TYR A 189 -10.58 1.87 26.87
N LEU A 190 -9.67 2.74 27.32
CA LEU A 190 -8.65 2.35 28.31
C LEU A 190 -9.23 2.13 29.72
N THR A 191 -10.42 2.67 30.01
CA THR A 191 -11.11 2.49 31.30
C THR A 191 -12.30 1.52 31.20
N HIS A 192 -12.91 1.38 30.02
CA HIS A 192 -14.09 0.55 29.77
C HIS A 192 -13.88 -0.29 28.52
N ASN A 193 -14.21 -1.58 28.58
CA ASN A 193 -14.06 -2.53 27.47
C ASN A 193 -12.62 -2.66 26.94
N TYR A 194 -11.60 -2.32 27.73
CA TYR A 194 -10.20 -2.50 27.36
C TYR A 194 -9.88 -3.97 27.11
N ILE A 195 -9.26 -4.26 25.97
CA ILE A 195 -8.78 -5.59 25.60
C ILE A 195 -7.25 -5.57 25.66
N LYS A 196 -6.69 -6.32 26.61
CA LYS A 196 -5.23 -6.46 26.79
C LYS A 196 -4.63 -7.26 25.62
N GLN A 197 -3.34 -7.10 25.37
CA GLN A 197 -2.64 -7.84 24.31
C GLN A 197 -2.81 -9.36 24.44
N SER A 198 -2.64 -9.92 25.63
CA SER A 198 -2.84 -11.36 25.87
C SER A 198 -4.26 -11.86 25.54
N GLU A 199 -5.24 -10.99 25.71
CA GLU A 199 -6.62 -11.28 25.35
C GLU A 199 -6.86 -11.19 23.85
N TRP A 200 -6.32 -10.16 23.18
CA TRP A 200 -6.29 -10.11 21.71
C TRP A 200 -5.62 -11.36 21.11
N THR A 201 -4.49 -11.80 21.67
CA THR A 201 -3.82 -13.04 21.29
C THR A 201 -4.73 -14.26 21.46
N SER A 202 -5.41 -14.37 22.59
CA SER A 202 -6.31 -15.51 22.88
C SER A 202 -7.52 -15.52 21.95
N LEU A 203 -8.12 -14.35 21.68
CA LEU A 203 -9.22 -14.20 20.75
C LEU A 203 -8.79 -14.51 19.32
N TRP A 204 -7.61 -14.05 18.90
CA TRP A 204 -7.07 -14.33 17.58
C TRP A 204 -6.76 -15.81 17.40
N LYS A 205 -6.07 -16.44 18.36
CA LYS A 205 -5.84 -17.89 18.41
C LYS A 205 -7.14 -18.67 18.20
N ARG A 206 -8.19 -18.32 18.95
CA ARG A 206 -9.51 -18.95 18.85
C ARG A 206 -10.19 -18.68 17.51
N ALA A 207 -10.09 -17.46 16.98
CA ALA A 207 -10.67 -17.08 15.71
C ALA A 207 -10.01 -17.81 14.52
N MET A 208 -8.71 -18.04 14.61
CA MET A 208 -7.93 -18.79 13.63
C MET A 208 -7.96 -20.30 13.85
N LYS A 209 -8.42 -20.77 15.02
CA LYS A 209 -8.36 -22.19 15.43
C LYS A 209 -6.92 -22.73 15.46
N LEU A 210 -5.97 -21.92 15.90
CA LEU A 210 -4.55 -22.31 15.98
C LEU A 210 -4.32 -23.20 17.21
N ASP A 211 -3.46 -24.20 17.04
CA ASP A 211 -2.93 -25.03 18.11
C ASP A 211 -1.80 -24.31 18.88
N TYR A 212 -1.05 -23.43 18.21
CA TYR A 212 -0.02 -22.58 18.82
C TYR A 212 -0.55 -21.20 19.26
N THR A 213 0.24 -20.49 20.07
CA THR A 213 -0.06 -19.10 20.48
C THR A 213 0.58 -18.13 19.49
N PRO A 214 -0.21 -17.36 18.72
CA PRO A 214 0.33 -16.41 17.73
C PRO A 214 0.91 -15.16 18.42
N ILE A 215 1.72 -14.41 17.68
CA ILE A 215 2.19 -13.10 18.12
C ILE A 215 1.15 -12.06 17.71
N VAL A 216 0.66 -11.30 18.66
CA VAL A 216 -0.24 -10.19 18.40
C VAL A 216 0.34 -8.97 19.07
N HIS A 217 0.42 -7.87 18.33
CA HIS A 217 0.84 -6.59 18.87
C HIS A 217 -0.35 -5.64 18.86
N VAL A 218 -0.59 -4.95 19.98
CA VAL A 218 -1.62 -3.92 20.07
C VAL A 218 -1.04 -2.71 20.76
N GLN A 219 -1.22 -1.55 20.16
CA GLN A 219 -0.79 -0.29 20.73
C GLN A 219 -1.84 0.78 20.51
N ARG A 220 -1.93 1.71 21.45
CA ARG A 220 -2.65 2.96 21.22
C ARG A 220 -1.87 3.77 20.20
N VAL A 221 -2.54 4.28 19.17
CA VAL A 221 -1.98 5.34 18.33
C VAL A 221 -1.95 6.59 19.20
N LYS A 222 -0.74 6.96 19.63
CA LYS A 222 -0.55 8.09 20.54
C LYS A 222 -0.54 9.38 19.73
N GLY A 223 -1.47 10.30 19.98
CA GLY A 223 -1.09 11.72 19.98
C GLY A 223 -0.19 11.93 21.19
N LYS A 224 1.08 12.31 21.03
CA LYS A 224 1.96 12.51 22.20
C LYS A 224 1.42 13.64 23.08
N LYS A 225 1.29 13.39 24.39
CA LYS A 225 1.39 14.44 25.42
C LYS A 225 2.85 14.49 25.91
N GLY A 226 3.45 15.68 25.87
CA GLY A 226 4.71 16.01 26.54
C GLY A 226 5.98 15.75 25.72
N ILE A 227 6.36 16.71 24.88
CA ILE A 227 7.74 17.10 24.53
C ILE A 227 7.69 18.63 24.31
N ASP A 228 8.72 19.36 24.72
CA ASP A 228 8.79 20.83 24.78
C ASP A 228 8.13 21.58 23.62
N ALA A 229 7.50 22.68 24.02
CA ALA A 229 6.40 23.35 23.34
C ALA A 229 6.82 24.55 22.49
N GLU A 230 8.04 24.58 21.95
CA GLU A 230 8.41 25.64 21.01
C GLU A 230 8.45 25.08 19.57
N ALA A 231 7.57 25.63 18.74
CA ALA A 231 7.52 25.58 17.27
C ALA A 231 6.59 24.59 16.53
N ILE A 232 5.78 23.75 17.17
CA ILE A 232 4.77 22.96 16.43
C ILE A 232 3.44 22.91 17.19
N GLU A 233 2.39 23.51 16.60
CA GLU A 233 1.03 23.49 17.12
C GLU A 233 0.59 22.04 17.45
N LYS A 234 -0.12 21.89 18.57
CA LYS A 234 -0.58 20.60 19.10
C LYS A 234 -1.30 19.74 18.06
N GLU A 235 -2.05 20.38 17.17
CA GLU A 235 -2.79 19.77 16.07
C GLU A 235 -1.86 19.12 15.03
N VAL A 236 -0.74 19.77 14.71
CA VAL A 236 0.26 19.24 13.76
C VAL A 236 0.93 17.98 14.31
N ARG A 237 1.19 17.89 15.63
CA ARG A 237 1.81 16.69 16.25
C ARG A 237 0.83 15.51 16.36
N GLU A 238 -0.43 15.77 16.68
CA GLU A 238 -1.48 14.74 16.68
C GLU A 238 -1.71 14.19 15.26
N ALA A 239 -1.76 15.08 14.26
CA ALA A 239 -1.82 14.71 12.86
C ALA A 239 -0.61 13.86 12.42
N MET A 240 0.60 14.13 12.91
CA MET A 240 1.81 13.39 12.49
C MET A 240 1.82 11.91 12.91
N GLU A 241 1.41 11.55 14.12
CA GLU A 241 1.42 10.15 14.57
C GLU A 241 0.25 9.35 13.95
N GLU A 242 -0.90 9.99 13.76
CA GLU A 242 -1.99 9.41 12.98
C GLU A 242 -1.56 9.22 11.53
N GLN A 243 -0.89 10.20 10.94
CA GLN A 243 -0.29 10.06 9.60
C GLN A 243 0.73 8.94 9.53
N LYS A 244 1.58 8.74 10.56
CA LYS A 244 2.49 7.58 10.59
C LYS A 244 1.73 6.27 10.64
N ALA A 245 0.69 6.16 11.46
CA ALA A 245 -0.15 4.96 11.50
C ALA A 245 -0.87 4.72 10.17
N ILE A 246 -1.39 5.78 9.53
CA ILE A 246 -1.97 5.75 8.19
C ILE A 246 -0.94 5.31 7.17
N LEU A 247 0.27 5.87 7.19
CA LEU A 247 1.33 5.50 6.26
C LEU A 247 1.77 4.05 6.47
N GLU A 248 1.80 3.57 7.71
CA GLU A 248 2.13 2.19 8.06
C GLU A 248 1.08 1.22 7.51
N ILE A 249 -0.21 1.43 7.80
CA ILE A 249 -1.30 0.56 7.30
C ILE A 249 -1.52 0.67 5.79
N SER A 250 -1.08 1.78 5.17
CA SER A 250 -1.24 2.02 3.73
C SER A 250 -0.08 1.47 2.91
N LYS A 251 0.92 0.85 3.55
CA LYS A 251 1.92 0.05 2.84
C LYS A 251 1.19 -1.02 2.04
N TYR A 252 1.55 -1.14 0.76
CA TYR A 252 0.94 -2.13 -0.10
C TYR A 252 1.34 -3.55 0.37
N PRO A 253 0.48 -4.57 0.17
CA PRO A 253 0.61 -5.88 0.82
C PRO A 253 1.93 -6.62 0.62
N VAL A 254 2.73 -6.24 -0.38
CA VAL A 254 4.11 -6.71 -0.49
C VAL A 254 4.99 -5.53 -0.91
N LYS A 255 6.14 -5.36 -0.26
CA LYS A 255 7.15 -4.40 -0.70
C LYS A 255 7.92 -4.99 -1.88
N ASP A 256 8.27 -4.15 -2.83
CA ASP A 256 9.04 -4.57 -4.01
C ASP A 256 10.38 -5.22 -3.64
N THR A 257 10.99 -4.80 -2.54
CA THR A 257 12.22 -5.40 -1.98
C THR A 257 12.00 -6.81 -1.40
N ASP A 258 10.78 -7.09 -0.93
CA ASP A 258 10.42 -8.37 -0.30
C ASP A 258 10.02 -9.41 -1.37
N VAL A 259 9.66 -8.97 -2.58
CA VAL A 259 9.35 -9.85 -3.73
C VAL A 259 10.61 -10.24 -4.51
N ILE A 260 11.50 -9.27 -4.78
CA ILE A 260 12.68 -9.48 -5.62
C ILE A 260 13.91 -8.99 -4.86
N ARG A 261 14.82 -9.90 -4.52
CA ARG A 261 16.12 -9.58 -3.97
C ARG A 261 17.14 -9.33 -5.08
N GLY A 262 17.88 -8.23 -4.99
CA GLY A 262 18.84 -7.83 -6.02
C GLY A 262 18.19 -7.29 -7.29
N ASN A 263 18.91 -7.40 -8.41
CA ASN A 263 18.54 -6.81 -9.70
C ASN A 263 18.51 -7.82 -10.86
N GLU A 264 18.42 -9.12 -10.54
CA GLU A 264 18.51 -10.22 -11.51
C GLU A 264 17.35 -11.20 -11.32
N VAL A 265 17.05 -11.96 -12.39
CA VAL A 265 16.10 -13.07 -12.35
C VAL A 265 16.83 -14.29 -11.78
N THR A 266 16.38 -14.76 -10.63
CA THR A 266 16.92 -15.94 -9.94
C THR A 266 15.79 -16.93 -9.66
N GLU A 267 16.11 -18.22 -9.48
CA GLU A 267 15.09 -19.22 -9.13
C GLU A 267 14.34 -18.87 -7.83
N GLU A 268 15.04 -18.35 -6.82
CA GLU A 268 14.43 -17.90 -5.56
C GLU A 268 13.42 -16.76 -5.79
N ASN A 269 13.78 -15.76 -6.61
CA ASN A 269 12.87 -14.66 -6.93
C ASN A 269 11.69 -15.16 -7.80
N LEU A 270 11.92 -16.11 -8.72
CA LEU A 270 10.86 -16.71 -9.52
C LEU A 270 9.85 -17.44 -8.63
N ASP A 271 10.30 -18.23 -7.66
CA ASP A 271 9.43 -18.87 -6.67
C ASP A 271 8.63 -17.84 -5.88
N THR A 272 9.29 -16.78 -5.43
CA THR A 272 8.64 -15.70 -4.69
C THR A 272 7.55 -15.03 -5.52
N VAL A 273 7.82 -14.70 -6.78
CA VAL A 273 6.81 -14.13 -7.69
C VAL A 273 5.69 -15.13 -7.96
N TYR A 274 6.00 -16.40 -8.18
CA TYR A 274 5.03 -17.47 -8.44
C TYR A 274 4.00 -17.59 -7.29
N TYR A 275 4.49 -17.79 -6.06
CA TYR A 275 3.62 -18.00 -4.90
C TYR A 275 2.83 -16.73 -4.54
N LEU A 276 3.45 -15.56 -4.60
CA LEU A 276 2.75 -14.31 -4.30
C LEU A 276 1.71 -13.94 -5.37
N ASP A 277 1.99 -14.20 -6.66
CA ASP A 277 1.03 -13.93 -7.73
C ASP A 277 -0.25 -14.75 -7.55
N ASP A 278 -0.11 -16.04 -7.25
CA ASP A 278 -1.25 -16.93 -7.01
C ASP A 278 -1.98 -16.59 -5.71
N ALA A 279 -1.22 -16.37 -4.62
CA ALA A 279 -1.79 -16.10 -3.31
C ALA A 279 -2.58 -14.78 -3.26
N LEU A 280 -2.17 -13.77 -4.02
CA LEU A 280 -2.83 -12.46 -4.07
C LEU A 280 -3.90 -12.36 -5.16
N SER A 281 -3.99 -13.32 -6.09
CA SER A 281 -4.95 -13.26 -7.18
C SER A 281 -6.41 -13.23 -6.69
N ALA A 282 -7.22 -12.38 -7.32
CA ALA A 282 -8.68 -12.27 -7.11
C ALA A 282 -9.15 -12.08 -5.64
N ARG A 283 -8.39 -11.37 -4.81
CA ARG A 283 -8.69 -11.16 -3.37
C ARG A 283 -8.72 -9.70 -2.97
N ARG A 284 -9.59 -9.29 -2.05
CA ARG A 284 -9.52 -7.95 -1.47
C ARG A 284 -8.45 -7.89 -0.36
N LEU A 285 -7.38 -7.13 -0.55
CA LEU A 285 -6.25 -7.10 0.37
C LEU A 285 -6.49 -6.11 1.51
N ILE A 286 -7.23 -5.04 1.24
CA ILE A 286 -7.70 -4.09 2.26
C ILE A 286 -9.17 -4.31 2.61
N GLY A 287 -9.65 -3.74 3.72
CA GLY A 287 -11.06 -3.80 4.06
C GLY A 287 -11.46 -2.80 5.13
N TYR A 288 -12.63 -2.20 4.94
CA TYR A 288 -13.26 -1.28 5.89
C TYR A 288 -14.45 -1.95 6.59
N GLY A 289 -14.64 -1.64 7.87
CA GLY A 289 -15.79 -2.08 8.68
C GLY A 289 -16.26 -1.00 9.66
N GLY A 290 -17.50 -1.14 10.13
CA GLY A 290 -18.16 -0.18 11.03
C GLY A 290 -18.13 1.25 10.48
N ILE A 291 -17.89 2.22 11.36
CA ILE A 291 -17.92 3.65 11.01
C ILE A 291 -16.99 4.03 9.86
N LEU A 292 -15.85 3.35 9.68
CA LEU A 292 -14.93 3.69 8.59
C LEU A 292 -15.47 3.26 7.23
N LYS A 293 -16.28 2.20 7.19
CA LYS A 293 -16.98 1.78 5.96
C LYS A 293 -18.12 2.73 5.61
N GLU A 294 -18.78 3.28 6.62
CA GLU A 294 -19.84 4.29 6.45
C GLU A 294 -19.24 5.59 5.91
N ILE A 295 -18.20 6.11 6.55
CA ILE A 295 -17.47 7.31 6.10
C ILE A 295 -16.91 7.13 4.69
N HIS A 296 -16.30 5.98 4.37
CA HIS A 296 -15.81 5.72 3.02
C HIS A 296 -16.92 5.86 1.96
N LYS A 297 -18.15 5.45 2.28
CA LYS A 297 -19.30 5.59 1.37
C LYS A 297 -19.81 7.04 1.33
N GLU A 298 -19.87 7.71 2.48
CA GLU A 298 -20.30 9.12 2.58
C GLU A 298 -19.40 10.04 1.75
N LEU A 299 -18.08 9.82 1.82
CA LEU A 299 -17.07 10.55 1.04
C LEU A 299 -17.05 10.15 -0.45
N ASN A 300 -17.87 9.18 -0.87
CA ASN A 300 -17.96 8.67 -2.24
C ASN A 300 -16.58 8.30 -2.84
N LEU A 301 -15.70 7.72 -2.03
CA LEU A 301 -14.34 7.38 -2.44
C LEU A 301 -14.35 6.23 -3.44
N THR A 302 -13.46 6.32 -4.45
CA THR A 302 -13.30 5.28 -5.47
C THR A 302 -12.63 4.02 -4.91
N ASP A 303 -12.57 2.92 -5.70
CA ASP A 303 -11.87 1.72 -5.25
C ASP A 303 -10.34 1.90 -5.26
N ALA A 304 -9.72 1.90 -4.08
CA ALA A 304 -8.28 2.11 -3.93
C ALA A 304 -7.40 0.94 -4.42
N GLU A 305 -7.94 -0.27 -4.56
CA GLU A 305 -7.19 -1.46 -5.01
C GLU A 305 -7.27 -1.63 -6.53
N ASP A 306 -8.46 -1.51 -7.12
CA ASP A 306 -8.68 -1.83 -8.55
C ASP A 306 -9.13 -0.62 -9.39
N GLY A 307 -9.35 0.54 -8.77
CA GLY A 307 -9.79 1.79 -9.41
C GLY A 307 -8.71 2.57 -10.16
N ASP A 308 -8.87 3.90 -10.22
CA ASP A 308 -7.95 4.79 -10.92
C ASP A 308 -6.64 4.97 -10.14
N LEU A 309 -5.52 4.78 -10.84
CA LEU A 309 -4.17 4.97 -10.32
C LEU A 309 -3.53 6.26 -10.83
N ILE A 310 -4.20 7.06 -11.66
CA ILE A 310 -3.73 8.35 -12.18
C ILE A 310 -4.02 9.47 -11.18
N ARG A 311 -5.25 9.57 -10.68
CA ARG A 311 -5.64 10.57 -9.68
C ARG A 311 -5.56 9.95 -8.29
N ILE A 312 -4.58 10.40 -7.50
CA ILE A 312 -4.46 9.98 -6.09
C ILE A 312 -5.46 10.78 -5.24
N GLU A 313 -5.41 12.09 -5.37
CA GLU A 313 -6.37 13.01 -4.75
C GLU A 313 -7.72 12.91 -5.47
N GLU A 314 -8.82 12.97 -4.70
CA GLU A 314 -10.20 12.88 -5.21
C GLU A 314 -10.81 14.25 -5.51
N ASP A 315 -10.08 15.34 -5.26
CA ASP A 315 -10.57 16.70 -5.46
C ASP A 315 -10.61 17.07 -6.95
N GLU A 316 -11.79 17.51 -7.41
CA GLU A 316 -12.03 18.16 -8.70
C GLU A 316 -11.54 19.60 -8.68
N ASP A 317 -10.25 19.83 -8.42
CA ASP A 317 -9.68 21.09 -8.87
C ASP A 317 -9.55 21.02 -10.39
N GLU A 318 -10.59 21.51 -11.07
CA GLU A 318 -10.48 22.08 -12.40
C GLU A 318 -9.38 23.14 -12.33
N VAL A 319 -8.13 22.73 -12.59
CA VAL A 319 -7.09 23.68 -13.00
C VAL A 319 -7.46 24.11 -14.43
N ALA A 320 -8.52 24.92 -14.52
CA ALA A 320 -9.10 25.47 -15.73
C ALA A 320 -8.30 26.67 -16.24
N ASN A 321 -7.39 27.23 -15.43
CA ASN A 321 -6.70 28.45 -15.79
C ASN A 321 -5.21 28.18 -15.98
N GLU A 322 -4.87 27.86 -17.24
CA GLU A 322 -3.53 27.96 -17.85
C GLU A 322 -2.45 26.92 -17.49
N THR A 323 -2.74 25.62 -17.49
CA THR A 323 -1.70 24.58 -17.33
C THR A 323 -0.93 24.29 -18.62
N PHE A 324 0.40 24.20 -18.56
CA PHE A 324 1.19 23.61 -19.66
C PHE A 324 1.23 22.09 -19.51
N GLU A 325 1.20 21.39 -20.63
CA GLU A 325 1.38 19.94 -20.65
C GLU A 325 2.86 19.57 -20.64
N VAL A 326 3.23 18.61 -19.80
CA VAL A 326 4.56 18.02 -19.75
C VAL A 326 4.39 16.53 -20.01
N MET A 327 4.89 16.06 -21.15
CA MET A 327 4.93 14.64 -21.46
C MET A 327 6.32 14.10 -21.12
N ALA A 328 6.36 12.92 -20.50
CA ALA A 328 7.59 12.22 -20.22
C ALA A 328 7.45 10.76 -20.65
N HIS A 329 8.37 10.30 -21.51
CA HIS A 329 8.41 8.93 -21.98
C HIS A 329 9.61 8.19 -21.39
N TRP A 330 9.45 6.90 -21.13
CA TRP A 330 10.53 6.05 -20.65
C TRP A 330 11.52 5.72 -21.77
N HIS A 331 12.77 6.13 -21.61
CA HIS A 331 13.83 5.82 -22.55
C HIS A 331 14.64 4.60 -22.07
N VAL A 332 14.47 3.47 -22.77
CA VAL A 332 15.04 2.17 -22.37
C VAL A 332 16.55 2.20 -22.21
N GLY A 333 17.28 2.82 -23.15
CA GLY A 333 18.75 2.88 -23.10
C GLY A 333 19.31 3.73 -21.96
N ILE A 334 18.59 4.80 -21.59
CA ILE A 334 19.01 5.74 -20.52
C ILE A 334 18.47 5.26 -19.17
N LYS A 335 17.46 4.39 -19.17
CA LYS A 335 16.71 3.93 -17.99
C LYS A 335 16.19 5.12 -17.18
N ASN A 336 15.57 6.08 -17.88
CA ASN A 336 14.97 7.26 -17.26
C ASN A 336 13.82 7.84 -18.11
N TYR A 337 13.02 8.70 -17.49
CA TYR A 337 11.96 9.45 -18.18
C TYR A 337 12.52 10.73 -18.79
N ILE A 338 12.34 10.90 -20.10
CA ILE A 338 12.76 12.07 -20.86
C ILE A 338 11.51 12.88 -21.20
N ILE A 339 11.59 14.18 -20.93
CA ILE A 339 10.55 15.15 -21.26
C ILE A 339 10.58 15.41 -22.77
N THR A 340 9.41 15.41 -23.40
CA THR A 340 9.19 15.69 -24.82
C THR A 340 8.22 16.82 -25.03
#